data_AF-A0A532U741-F1
#
_entry.id   AF-A0A532U741-F1
#
_cell.length_a   1.000
_cell.length_b   1.000
_cell.length_c   1.000
_cell.angle_alpha   90.00
_cell.angle_beta   90.00
_cell.angle_gamma   90.00
#
_symmetry.space_group_name_H-M   'P 1'
#
loop_
_entity.id
_entity.type
_entity.pdbx_description
1 polymer ?
#
loop_
_entity_poly.entity_id
_entity_poly.type
_entity_poly.pdbx_seq_one_letter_code
_entity_poly.pdbx_strand_id
1 'polypeptide(L)' 'MEDGTYGICEICGREISTERLEALCYTTHCIECKAHVEKGTAPRPAGQLTL' A
#
# COMPACT_ATOMS: atom_id res chain seq x y z
N MET A 1 -22.88 0.94 3.91
CA MET A 1 -21.79 1.94 3.96
C MET A 1 -20.54 1.11 4.01
N GLU A 2 -19.75 1.11 2.94
CA GLU A 2 -18.65 0.15 2.75
C GLU A 2 -17.48 0.55 3.66
N ASP A 3 -17.17 -0.29 4.63
CA ASP A 3 -16.04 -0.16 5.54
C ASP A 3 -14.70 -0.26 4.79
N GLY A 4 -14.34 0.82 4.09
CA GLY A 4 -13.22 1.65 4.52
C GLY A 4 -11.84 1.02 4.64
N THR A 5 -11.47 0.00 3.84
CA THR A 5 -10.05 -0.35 3.66
C THR A 5 -9.29 0.68 2.80
N TYR A 6 -9.94 1.82 2.54
CA TYR A 6 -9.41 2.92 1.77
C TYR A 6 -8.25 3.56 2.52
N GLY A 7 -7.10 3.61 1.86
CA GLY A 7 -5.88 4.01 2.51
C GLY A 7 -5.12 2.88 3.18
N ILE A 8 -5.36 1.60 2.85
CA ILE A 8 -4.46 0.50 3.20
C ILE A 8 -3.87 -0.10 1.93
N CYS A 9 -2.58 -0.38 1.95
CA CYS A 9 -1.86 -0.98 0.85
C CYS A 9 -2.23 -2.46 0.71
N GLU A 10 -2.76 -2.89 -0.44
CA GLU A 10 -3.09 -4.30 -0.70
C GLU A 10 -1.85 -5.24 -0.75
N ILE A 11 -0.65 -4.69 -0.97
CA ILE A 11 0.59 -5.47 -1.06
C ILE A 11 1.19 -5.73 0.31
N CYS A 12 1.34 -4.67 1.11
CA CYS A 12 2.03 -4.74 2.39
C CYS A 12 1.13 -4.51 3.60
N GLY A 13 -0.18 -4.33 3.42
CA GLY A 13 -1.13 -4.13 4.53
C GLY A 13 -0.90 -2.88 5.38
N ARG A 14 0.01 -1.97 5.00
CA ARG A 14 0.28 -0.71 5.72
C ARG A 14 -0.62 0.42 5.23
N GLU A 15 -0.83 1.40 6.09
CA GLU A 15 -1.57 2.61 5.77
C GLU A 15 -0.89 3.41 4.64
N ILE A 16 -1.70 3.95 3.72
CA ILE A 16 -1.32 4.83 2.63
C ILE A 16 -1.49 6.26 3.14
N SER A 17 -0.44 7.06 3.03
CA SER A 17 -0.46 8.46 3.45
C SER A 17 -1.62 9.23 2.81
N THR A 18 -2.30 10.07 3.59
CA THR A 18 -3.42 10.90 3.13
C THR A 18 -3.04 11.79 1.96
N GLU A 19 -1.85 12.42 1.98
CA GLU A 19 -1.33 13.21 0.86
C GLU A 19 -1.33 12.43 -0.47
N ARG A 20 -1.05 11.12 -0.40
CA ARG A 20 -1.08 10.22 -1.56
C ARG A 20 -2.50 9.94 -2.04
N LEU A 21 -3.44 9.78 -1.11
CA LEU A 21 -4.86 9.57 -1.39
C LEU A 21 -5.53 10.85 -1.89
N GLU A 22 -5.05 12.02 -1.47
CA GLU A 22 -5.50 13.33 -1.95
C GLU A 22 -5.01 13.57 -3.38
N ALA A 23 -3.75 13.23 -3.69
CA ALA A 23 -3.20 13.33 -5.04
C ALA A 23 -3.72 12.23 -5.99
N LEU A 24 -3.90 11.01 -5.47
CA LEU A 24 -4.33 9.82 -6.21
C LEU A 24 -5.37 9.05 -5.41
N CYS A 25 -6.60 9.56 -5.43
CA CYS A 25 -7.78 9.01 -4.76
C CYS A 25 -8.30 7.67 -5.33
N TYR A 26 -7.42 6.90 -5.96
CA TYR A 26 -7.69 5.56 -6.43
C TYR A 26 -6.48 4.64 -6.18
N THR A 27 -5.43 5.14 -5.51
CA THR A 27 -4.24 4.34 -5.24
C THR A 27 -4.53 3.31 -4.15
N THR A 28 -4.35 2.04 -4.49
CA THR A 28 -4.45 0.91 -3.56
C THR A 28 -3.08 0.47 -3.04
N HIS A 29 -2.00 1.09 -3.52
CA HIS A 29 -0.62 0.82 -3.09
C HIS A 29 0.02 2.01 -2.39
N CYS A 30 0.80 1.74 -1.34
CA CYS A 30 1.61 2.76 -0.68
C CYS A 30 2.79 3.22 -1.57
N ILE A 31 3.39 4.36 -1.22
CA ILE A 31 4.51 4.94 -1.98
C ILE A 31 5.71 3.99 -2.07
N GLU A 32 5.96 3.23 -1.00
CA GLU A 32 7.06 2.28 -0.91
C GLU A 32 6.84 1.10 -1.86
N CYS A 33 5.68 0.43 -1.81
CA CYS A 33 5.37 -0.69 -2.70
C CYS A 33 5.33 -0.25 -4.16
N LYS A 34 4.77 0.92 -4.45
CA LYS A 34 4.76 1.48 -5.81
C LYS A 34 6.19 1.72 -6.31
N ALA A 35 7.05 2.29 -5.47
CA ALA A 35 8.46 2.49 -5.80
C ALA A 35 9.22 1.16 -5.99
N HIS A 36 8.86 0.10 -5.26
CA HIS A 36 9.42 -1.24 -5.44
C HIS A 36 9.06 -1.82 -6.81
N VAL A 37 7.78 -1.72 -7.20
CA VAL A 37 7.30 -2.16 -8.52
C VAL A 37 8.01 -1.41 -9.65
N GLU A 38 8.14 -0.09 -9.54
CA GLU A 38 8.86 0.72 -10.54
C GLU A 38 10.37 0.39 -10.60
N LYS A 39 10.96 0.03 -9.46
CA LYS A 39 12.37 -0.41 -9.37
C LYS A 39 12.57 -1.88 -9.74
N GLY A 40 11.51 -2.64 -10.02
CA GLY A 40 11.59 -4.09 -10.29
C GLY A 40 11.97 -4.93 -9.07
N THR A 41 11.90 -4.38 -7.86
CA THR A 41 12.17 -5.08 -6.61
C THR A 41 10.88 -5.63 -6.04
N ALA A 42 10.87 -6.88 -5.56
CA ALA A 42 9.70 -7.45 -4.92
C ALA A 42 9.37 -6.70 -3.60
N PRO A 43 8.18 -6.10 -3.46
CA PRO A 43 7.76 -5.49 -2.19
C PRO A 43 7.55 -6.58 -1.14
N ARG A 44 7.98 -6.33 0.10
CA ARG A 44 7.81 -7.30 1.19
C ARG A 44 6.35 -7.26 1.69
N PRO A 45 5.59 -8.36 1.65
CA PRO A 45 4.26 -8.40 2.24
C PRO A 45 4.40 -8.30 3.77
N ALA A 46 3.67 -7.37 4.41
CA ALA A 46 3.60 -7.39 5.87
C ALA A 46 2.69 -8.55 6.28
N GLY A 47 3.22 -9.41 7.16
CA GLY A 47 2.50 -10.58 7.64
C GLY A 47 3.29 -11.87 7.62
N GLN A 48 4.46 -11.93 6.96
CA GLN A 48 5.34 -13.10 7.09
C GLN A 48 6.27 -12.96 8.31
N LEU A 49 5.69 -12.86 9.50
CA LEU A 49 6.37 -13.27 10.73
C LEU A 49 6.08 -14.77 10.88
N THR A 50 6.91 -15.60 10.25
CA THR A 50 6.92 -17.03 10.55
C THR A 50 7.37 -17.19 12.00
N LEU A 51 6.50 -17.77 12.83
CA LEU A 51 6.77 -18.22 14.20
C LEU A 51 8.00 -19.13 14.28
#